data_AF-A0A2X4PEH4-F1
#
_entry.id   AF-A0A2X4PEH4-F1
#
_cell.length_a   1.000
_cell.length_b   1.000
_cell.length_c   1.000
_cell.angle_alpha   90.00
_cell.angle_beta   90.00
_cell.angle_gamma   90.00
#
_symmetry.space_group_name_H-M   'P 1'
#
loop_
_entity.id
_entity.type
_entity.pdbx_description
1 polymer ?
#
loop_
_entity_poly.entity_id
_entity_poly.type
_entity_poly.pdbx_seq_one_letter_code
_entity_poly.pdbx_strand_id
1 'polypeptide(L)'
;MYPPEKNWIVKLWLCWKYAGAILLIWTIILPLIATFSCGLSKRAELPQFASHTPIYREWPRLSVQELDSLREIYGRNKLFLEEYIEPTLIALSYYPELRDVPIEFKYSSEATTMAARPISGFLLGKRKYGVLINGDKNFEGVLLQDTPFNAQIGIIGHELAHIADYNRKNIWGILGCLFRYLDQDRRPLFEKETDMATIERGLGWQLYDWAVYAMYHSPKATERYKEFKQYTYMKPEEISYLIRHFSGYASVKDSISTFSEAIGRQ
;
A
#
# COMPACT_ATOMS: atom_id res chain seq x y z
N MET A 1 65.76 -12.74 38.92
CA MET A 1 65.23 -12.06 37.72
C MET A 1 64.29 -13.05 37.04
N TYR A 2 62.96 -12.87 37.18
CA TYR A 2 61.95 -13.84 36.74
C TYR A 2 61.72 -13.76 35.22
N PRO A 3 61.51 -14.89 34.51
CA PRO A 3 61.37 -14.91 33.06
C PRO A 3 59.95 -14.53 32.60
N PRO A 4 59.79 -13.92 31.40
CA PRO A 4 58.50 -13.52 30.86
C PRO A 4 57.85 -14.67 30.07
N GLU A 5 57.58 -15.79 30.72
CA GLU A 5 56.72 -16.83 30.15
C GLU A 5 55.27 -16.58 30.58
N LYS A 6 54.48 -15.86 29.77
CA LYS A 6 52.99 -15.85 29.86
C LYS A 6 52.25 -15.05 28.78
N ASN A 7 52.91 -14.52 27.75
CA ASN A 7 52.22 -13.70 26.74
C ASN A 7 51.47 -14.48 25.66
N TRP A 8 51.86 -15.71 25.34
CA TRP A 8 51.20 -16.50 24.29
C TRP A 8 49.89 -17.14 24.76
N ILE A 9 49.81 -17.56 26.03
CA ILE A 9 48.62 -18.17 26.63
C ILE A 9 47.48 -17.15 26.68
N VAL A 10 47.78 -15.89 27.06
CA VAL A 10 46.78 -14.82 27.12
C VAL A 10 46.27 -14.48 25.72
N LYS A 11 47.15 -14.42 24.69
CA LYS A 11 46.74 -14.22 23.30
C LYS A 11 45.87 -15.37 22.77
N LEU A 12 46.22 -16.62 23.09
CA LEU A 12 45.42 -17.80 22.70
C LEU A 12 44.03 -17.76 23.34
N TRP A 13 43.95 -17.34 24.61
CA TRP A 13 42.71 -17.24 25.36
C TRP A 13 41.79 -16.12 24.86
N LEU A 14 42.35 -14.96 24.46
CA LEU A 14 41.57 -13.91 23.78
C LEU A 14 41.07 -14.37 22.40
N CYS A 15 41.89 -15.04 21.59
CA CYS A 15 41.46 -15.58 20.29
C CYS A 15 40.30 -16.59 20.44
N TRP A 16 40.33 -17.46 21.46
CA TRP A 16 39.23 -18.39 21.76
C TRP A 16 37.97 -17.68 22.27
N LYS A 17 38.11 -16.61 23.08
CA LYS A 17 36.97 -15.79 23.52
C LYS A 17 36.23 -15.14 22.36
N TYR A 18 36.95 -14.60 21.37
CA TYR A 18 36.33 -14.00 20.18
C TYR A 18 35.83 -15.06 19.19
N ALA A 19 36.52 -16.18 19.03
CA ALA A 19 36.04 -17.30 18.21
C ALA A 19 34.72 -17.88 18.75
N GLY A 20 34.60 -18.02 20.07
CA GLY A 20 33.36 -18.44 20.72
C GLY A 20 32.23 -17.42 20.56
N ALA A 21 32.50 -16.12 20.68
CA ALA A 21 31.52 -15.06 20.45
C ALA A 21 31.07 -14.98 18.98
N ILE A 22 31.98 -15.16 18.02
CA ILE A 22 31.67 -15.23 16.59
C ILE A 22 30.81 -16.46 16.32
N LEU A 23 31.18 -17.65 16.83
CA LEU A 23 30.35 -18.85 16.71
C LEU A 23 28.96 -18.68 17.34
N LEU A 24 28.83 -17.97 18.47
CA LEU A 24 27.54 -17.66 19.11
C LEU A 24 26.68 -16.69 18.28
N ILE A 25 27.33 -15.71 17.64
CA ILE A 25 26.68 -14.79 16.68
C ILE A 25 26.18 -15.59 15.47
N TRP A 26 26.98 -16.52 14.93
CA TRP A 26 26.56 -17.37 13.82
C TRP A 26 25.47 -18.37 14.21
N THR A 27 25.48 -18.95 15.42
CA THR A 27 24.43 -19.88 15.86
C THR A 27 23.11 -19.20 16.23
N ILE A 28 23.09 -17.89 16.48
CA ILE A 28 21.87 -17.10 16.68
C ILE A 28 21.39 -16.48 15.35
N ILE A 29 22.31 -16.02 14.50
CA ILE A 29 21.99 -15.39 13.20
C ILE A 29 21.56 -16.41 12.13
N LEU A 30 22.14 -17.61 12.07
CA LEU A 30 21.74 -18.65 11.09
C LEU A 30 20.29 -19.14 11.28
N PRO A 31 19.79 -19.42 12.50
CA PRO A 31 18.37 -19.71 12.69
C PRO A 31 17.48 -18.51 12.40
N LEU A 32 17.93 -17.28 12.68
CA LEU A 32 17.22 -16.06 12.26
C LEU A 32 17.07 -16.02 10.73
N ILE A 33 18.14 -16.29 9.97
CA ILE A 33 18.13 -16.40 8.51
C ILE A 33 17.28 -17.59 8.02
N ALA A 34 17.24 -18.72 8.74
CA ALA A 34 16.34 -19.82 8.41
C ALA A 34 14.86 -19.47 8.64
N THR A 35 14.55 -18.63 9.64
CA THR A 35 13.20 -18.08 9.85
C THR A 35 12.82 -16.97 8.85
N PHE A 36 13.79 -16.33 8.16
CA PHE A 36 13.49 -15.42 7.03
C PHE A 36 12.73 -16.14 5.90
N SER A 37 12.94 -17.45 5.72
CA SER A 37 12.28 -18.19 4.65
C SER A 37 10.80 -18.52 4.92
N CYS A 38 10.31 -18.34 6.15
CA CYS A 38 8.96 -18.78 6.55
C CYS A 38 7.93 -17.63 6.67
N GLY A 39 8.21 -16.46 6.10
CA GLY A 39 7.29 -15.31 6.14
C GLY A 39 7.41 -14.31 5.00
N LEU A 40 8.34 -14.50 4.07
CA LEU A 40 8.43 -13.72 2.83
C LEU A 40 7.31 -14.18 1.88
N SER A 41 6.10 -13.67 2.11
CA SER A 41 5.00 -13.73 1.14
C SER A 41 5.53 -13.24 -0.21
N LYS A 42 5.44 -14.09 -1.25
CA LYS A 42 6.01 -13.82 -2.57
C LYS A 42 5.22 -12.77 -3.38
N ARG A 43 4.01 -12.40 -2.93
CA ARG A 43 3.16 -11.36 -3.54
C ARG A 43 2.30 -10.66 -2.48
N ALA A 44 1.84 -9.45 -2.76
CA ALA A 44 0.65 -8.90 -2.10
C ALA A 44 -0.55 -9.78 -2.50
N GLU A 45 -1.05 -10.57 -1.56
CA GLU A 45 -2.23 -11.39 -1.76
C GLU A 45 -3.36 -10.75 -0.94
N LEU A 46 -4.42 -10.33 -1.61
CA LEU A 46 -5.62 -9.84 -0.93
C LEU A 46 -6.58 -11.01 -0.69
N PRO A 47 -7.42 -10.97 0.37
CA PRO A 47 -8.52 -11.94 0.48
C PRO A 47 -9.37 -11.89 -0.78
N GLN A 48 -9.70 -13.05 -1.34
CA GLN A 48 -10.66 -13.13 -2.45
C GLN A 48 -12.03 -12.71 -1.91
N PHE A 49 -12.53 -11.58 -2.40
CA PHE A 49 -13.92 -11.19 -2.21
C PHE A 49 -14.74 -11.62 -3.42
N ALA A 50 -16.00 -11.97 -3.18
CA ALA A 50 -16.91 -12.45 -4.22
C ALA A 50 -17.00 -11.46 -5.38
N SER A 51 -17.17 -11.99 -6.59
CA SER A 51 -17.15 -11.31 -7.90
C SER A 51 -18.31 -10.32 -8.16
N HIS A 52 -18.83 -9.66 -7.13
CA HIS A 52 -20.03 -8.81 -7.22
C HIS A 52 -19.77 -7.34 -6.92
N THR A 53 -18.51 -6.93 -6.67
CA THR A 53 -18.21 -5.50 -6.55
C THR A 53 -18.40 -4.83 -7.90
N PRO A 54 -19.29 -3.84 -8.02
CA PRO A 54 -19.56 -3.19 -9.30
C PRO A 54 -18.31 -2.43 -9.77
N ILE A 55 -18.06 -2.49 -11.08
CA ILE A 55 -16.93 -1.81 -11.71
C ILE A 55 -17.46 -0.67 -12.56
N TYR A 56 -16.91 0.52 -12.34
CA TYR A 56 -17.26 1.73 -13.06
C TYR A 56 -16.04 2.25 -13.81
N ARG A 57 -16.21 2.62 -15.08
CA ARG A 57 -15.16 3.37 -15.80
C ARG A 57 -14.90 4.71 -15.13
N GLU A 58 -15.97 5.42 -14.79
CA GLU A 58 -15.92 6.72 -14.16
C GLU A 58 -17.00 6.78 -13.09
N TRP A 59 -16.61 7.19 -11.88
CA TRP A 59 -17.54 7.37 -10.79
C TRP A 59 -18.25 8.73 -10.91
N PRO A 60 -19.60 8.77 -10.92
CA PRO A 60 -20.32 10.02 -10.74
C PRO A 60 -20.14 10.51 -9.30
N ARG A 61 -20.45 11.79 -9.09
CA ARG A 61 -20.59 12.31 -7.73
C ARG A 61 -21.81 11.67 -7.06
N LEU A 62 -21.66 11.29 -5.80
CA LEU A 62 -22.73 10.67 -5.03
C LEU A 62 -23.74 11.72 -4.56
N SER A 63 -25.01 11.31 -4.46
CA SER A 63 -26.01 12.03 -3.69
C SER A 63 -25.66 12.01 -2.20
N VAL A 64 -26.27 12.92 -1.43
CA VAL A 64 -26.08 12.99 0.02
C VAL A 64 -26.47 11.66 0.69
N GLN A 65 -27.58 11.05 0.26
CA GLN A 65 -28.08 9.80 0.82
C GLN A 65 -27.14 8.62 0.57
N GLU A 66 -26.58 8.53 -0.64
CA GLU A 66 -25.59 7.52 -1.00
C GLU A 66 -24.30 7.68 -0.20
N LEU A 67 -23.84 8.92 -0.04
CA LEU A 67 -22.65 9.23 0.75
C LEU A 67 -22.85 8.90 2.24
N ASP A 68 -23.99 9.27 2.80
CA ASP A 68 -24.36 8.96 4.19
C ASP A 68 -24.43 7.45 4.43
N SER A 69 -24.99 6.69 3.48
CA SER A 69 -25.04 5.23 3.53
C SER A 69 -23.64 4.61 3.52
N LEU A 70 -22.74 5.08 2.66
CA LEU A 70 -21.34 4.62 2.67
C LEU A 70 -20.64 5.01 3.97
N ARG A 71 -20.91 6.20 4.52
CA ARG A 71 -20.32 6.67 5.77
C ARG A 71 -20.78 5.83 6.96
N GLU A 72 -22.04 5.41 7.01
CA GLU A 72 -22.56 4.51 8.04
C GLU A 72 -21.83 3.16 8.01
N ILE A 73 -21.62 2.60 6.82
CA ILE A 73 -20.99 1.29 6.65
C ILE A 73 -19.47 1.36 6.89
N TYR A 74 -18.78 2.33 6.26
CA TYR A 74 -17.31 2.36 6.16
C TYR A 74 -16.64 3.46 7.00
N GLY A 75 -17.41 4.37 7.59
CA GLY A 75 -16.89 5.48 8.40
C GLY A 75 -16.44 5.08 9.80
N ARG A 76 -16.82 3.88 10.29
CA ARG A 76 -16.43 3.42 11.62
C ARG A 76 -14.91 3.29 11.74
N ASN A 77 -14.36 3.78 12.85
CA ASN A 77 -12.93 3.82 13.16
C ASN A 77 -12.08 4.58 12.13
N LYS A 78 -12.68 5.47 11.34
CA LYS A 78 -11.97 6.33 10.39
C LYS A 78 -11.91 7.76 10.91
N LEU A 79 -10.77 8.40 10.68
CA LEU A 79 -10.63 9.86 10.79
C LEU A 79 -10.35 10.39 9.40
N PHE A 80 -11.28 11.17 8.84
CA PHE A 80 -11.21 11.65 7.47
C PHE A 80 -10.62 13.06 7.38
N LEU A 81 -10.16 13.41 6.18
CA LEU A 81 -10.04 14.79 5.72
C LEU A 81 -11.34 15.15 5.00
N GLU A 82 -12.00 16.22 5.42
CA GLU A 82 -13.37 16.58 5.00
C GLU A 82 -13.51 16.71 3.48
N GLU A 83 -12.52 17.31 2.83
CA GLU A 83 -12.47 17.53 1.38
C GLU A 83 -12.33 16.22 0.56
N TYR A 84 -11.94 15.11 1.20
CA TYR A 84 -11.72 13.82 0.56
C TYR A 84 -12.64 12.72 1.10
N ILE A 85 -13.68 13.06 1.87
CA ILE A 85 -14.62 12.05 2.41
C ILE A 85 -15.23 11.19 1.31
N GLU A 86 -15.77 11.81 0.27
CA GLU A 86 -16.45 11.09 -0.82
C GLU A 86 -15.54 10.12 -1.59
N PRO A 87 -14.39 10.54 -2.16
CA PRO A 87 -13.52 9.60 -2.86
C PRO A 87 -12.95 8.53 -1.92
N THR A 88 -12.75 8.85 -0.63
CA THR A 88 -12.30 7.88 0.37
C THR A 88 -13.35 6.83 0.68
N LEU A 89 -14.61 7.22 0.88
CA LEU A 89 -15.70 6.30 1.17
C LEU A 89 -16.01 5.40 -0.03
N ILE A 90 -15.96 5.94 -1.26
CA ILE A 90 -16.03 5.13 -2.47
C ILE A 90 -14.91 4.11 -2.48
N ALA A 91 -13.64 4.53 -2.33
CA ALA A 91 -12.52 3.60 -2.33
C ALA A 91 -12.63 2.53 -1.23
N LEU A 92 -13.00 2.90 0.00
CA LEU A 92 -13.22 1.97 1.11
C LEU A 92 -14.29 0.93 0.82
N SER A 93 -15.30 1.26 0.01
CA SER A 93 -16.36 0.30 -0.36
C SER A 93 -15.85 -0.92 -1.13
N TYR A 94 -14.66 -0.82 -1.75
CA TYR A 94 -13.94 -1.90 -2.42
C TYR A 94 -13.03 -2.71 -1.48
N TYR A 95 -12.92 -2.31 -0.20
CA TYR A 95 -12.10 -2.96 0.83
C TYR A 95 -12.93 -3.32 2.08
N PRO A 96 -13.91 -4.24 1.97
CA PRO A 96 -14.80 -4.59 3.08
C PRO A 96 -14.08 -5.11 4.33
N GLU A 97 -12.91 -5.73 4.20
CA GLU A 97 -12.07 -6.14 5.34
C GLU A 97 -11.51 -4.97 6.15
N LEU A 98 -11.49 -3.76 5.59
CA LEU A 98 -11.02 -2.54 6.26
C LEU A 98 -12.14 -1.81 7.01
N ARG A 99 -13.38 -2.32 6.95
CA ARG A 99 -14.56 -1.72 7.60
C ARG A 99 -14.29 -1.34 9.06
N ASP A 100 -13.76 -2.29 9.83
CA ASP A 100 -13.51 -2.10 11.27
C ASP A 100 -12.07 -1.72 11.61
N VAL A 101 -11.20 -1.61 10.61
CA VAL A 101 -9.79 -1.28 10.80
C VAL A 101 -9.63 0.21 11.12
N PRO A 102 -8.90 0.59 12.17
CA PRO A 102 -8.61 1.99 12.47
C PRO A 102 -7.69 2.62 11.41
N ILE A 103 -8.17 3.62 10.68
CA ILE A 103 -7.41 4.33 9.64
C ILE A 103 -7.58 5.84 9.82
N GLU A 104 -6.47 6.57 9.84
CA GLU A 104 -6.44 8.02 9.92
C GLU A 104 -5.90 8.62 8.63
N PHE A 105 -6.72 9.41 7.96
CA PHE A 105 -6.34 10.23 6.81
C PHE A 105 -5.88 11.59 7.31
N LYS A 106 -4.67 12.01 6.96
CA LYS A 106 -4.13 13.30 7.41
C LYS A 106 -3.09 13.87 6.46
N TYR A 107 -2.92 15.18 6.53
CA TYR A 107 -1.82 15.86 5.86
C TYR A 107 -0.46 15.50 6.47
N SER A 108 0.55 15.41 5.60
CA SER A 108 1.95 15.15 5.91
C SER A 108 2.84 15.77 4.83
N SER A 109 4.16 15.70 5.01
CA SER A 109 5.18 16.08 4.02
C SER A 109 5.87 14.82 3.49
N GLU A 110 5.12 13.99 2.76
CA GLU A 110 5.64 12.75 2.18
C GLU A 110 6.52 13.03 0.95
N ALA A 111 7.36 12.08 0.57
CA ALA A 111 8.16 12.19 -0.66
C ALA A 111 7.34 11.97 -1.94
N THR A 112 6.12 11.46 -1.81
CA THR A 112 5.17 11.14 -2.87
C THR A 112 3.82 11.81 -2.61
N THR A 113 2.85 11.65 -3.52
CA THR A 113 1.47 12.16 -3.33
C THR A 113 0.82 11.67 -2.05
N MET A 114 0.96 10.37 -1.77
CA MET A 114 0.40 9.71 -0.60
C MET A 114 1.34 8.58 -0.15
N ALA A 115 1.12 8.12 1.08
CA ALA A 115 1.70 6.89 1.61
C ALA A 115 0.82 6.28 2.70
N ALA A 116 0.64 4.97 2.68
CA ALA A 116 0.03 4.19 3.74
C ALA A 116 1.07 3.49 4.62
N ARG A 117 0.90 3.57 5.95
CA ARG A 117 1.71 2.81 6.89
C ARG A 117 1.00 2.56 8.22
N PRO A 118 1.37 1.49 8.95
CA PRO A 118 1.06 1.40 10.37
C PRO A 118 1.58 2.63 11.14
N ILE A 119 0.79 3.14 12.09
CA ILE A 119 1.19 4.26 12.96
C ILE A 119 1.18 3.89 14.44
N SER A 120 0.45 2.84 14.86
CA SER A 120 0.50 2.30 16.21
C SER A 120 0.01 0.84 16.27
N GLY A 121 0.20 0.19 17.42
CA GLY A 121 -0.29 -1.18 17.65
C GLY A 121 0.56 -2.28 17.00
N PHE A 122 1.87 -2.07 16.86
CA PHE A 122 2.77 -3.00 16.17
C PHE A 122 2.96 -4.36 16.86
N LEU A 123 2.87 -4.41 18.20
CA LEU A 123 3.30 -5.57 19.00
C LEU A 123 2.16 -6.30 19.73
N LEU A 124 1.13 -5.58 20.22
CA LEU A 124 0.20 -6.14 21.22
C LEU A 124 -1.27 -5.65 21.07
N GLY A 125 -1.66 -5.09 19.93
CA GLY A 125 -3.02 -4.56 19.75
C GLY A 125 -3.53 -4.57 18.32
N LYS A 126 -4.77 -4.12 18.12
CA LYS A 126 -5.33 -3.85 16.78
C LYS A 126 -4.53 -2.71 16.17
N ARG A 127 -3.79 -3.01 15.09
CA ARG A 127 -2.92 -2.05 14.40
C ARG A 127 -3.77 -0.89 13.86
N LYS A 128 -3.31 0.34 14.08
CA LYS A 128 -3.89 1.55 13.48
C LYS A 128 -3.01 1.98 12.32
N TYR A 129 -3.63 2.39 11.22
CA TYR A 129 -2.94 2.83 10.01
C TYR A 129 -3.14 4.32 9.77
N GLY A 130 -2.17 4.93 9.10
CA GLY A 130 -2.26 6.28 8.57
C GLY A 130 -2.23 6.23 7.05
N VAL A 131 -3.13 6.96 6.40
CA VAL A 131 -3.03 7.35 5.00
C VAL A 131 -2.59 8.81 4.99
N LEU A 132 -1.32 9.01 4.65
CA LEU A 132 -0.65 10.29 4.75
C LEU A 132 -0.70 10.97 3.39
N ILE A 133 -1.38 12.09 3.32
CA ILE A 133 -1.62 12.86 2.10
C ILE A 133 -0.65 14.02 2.08
N ASN A 134 0.10 14.19 0.99
CA ASN A 134 1.03 15.28 0.89
C ASN A 134 0.28 16.62 0.81
N GLY A 135 0.57 17.51 1.77
CA GLY A 135 0.03 18.87 1.84
C GLY A 135 1.08 19.96 1.65
N ASP A 136 2.32 19.59 1.30
CA ASP A 136 3.41 20.56 1.10
C ASP A 136 3.21 21.31 -0.22
N LYS A 137 3.05 22.64 -0.12
CA LYS A 137 2.87 23.53 -1.28
C LYS A 137 4.11 23.60 -2.17
N ASN A 138 5.28 23.25 -1.64
CA ASN A 138 6.54 23.19 -2.39
C ASN A 138 6.80 21.80 -2.99
N PHE A 139 5.87 20.86 -2.85
CA PHE A 139 6.03 19.52 -3.40
C PHE A 139 6.04 19.56 -4.94
N GLU A 140 7.14 19.09 -5.52
CA GLU A 140 7.38 19.05 -6.97
C GLU A 140 6.72 17.84 -7.68
N GLY A 141 5.77 17.18 -7.01
CA GLY A 141 4.98 16.08 -7.54
C GLY A 141 3.51 16.45 -7.68
N VAL A 142 2.64 15.46 -7.53
CA VAL A 142 1.19 15.64 -7.64
C VAL A 142 0.56 15.72 -6.26
N LEU A 143 -0.10 16.82 -5.91
CA LEU A 143 -0.93 16.91 -4.71
C LEU A 143 -2.31 16.31 -4.99
N LEU A 144 -2.92 15.65 -4.00
CA LEU A 144 -4.21 14.99 -4.18
C LEU A 144 -5.32 15.98 -4.60
N GLN A 145 -5.32 17.20 -4.05
CA GLN A 145 -6.25 18.27 -4.41
C GLN A 145 -6.23 18.65 -5.89
N ASP A 146 -5.10 18.42 -6.58
CA ASP A 146 -4.93 18.78 -7.99
C ASP A 146 -5.39 17.65 -8.92
N THR A 147 -5.80 16.50 -8.40
CA THR A 147 -6.13 15.32 -9.21
C THR A 147 -7.63 15.27 -9.55
N PRO A 148 -8.02 14.77 -10.75
CA PRO A 148 -9.41 14.51 -11.07
C PRO A 148 -10.07 13.56 -10.08
N PHE A 149 -11.38 13.70 -9.86
CA PHE A 149 -12.12 12.90 -8.88
C PHE A 149 -11.93 11.38 -9.03
N ASN A 150 -12.01 10.85 -10.26
CA ASN A 150 -11.83 9.42 -10.50
C ASN A 150 -10.39 8.95 -10.18
N ALA A 151 -9.39 9.81 -10.42
CA ALA A 151 -8.01 9.54 -10.05
C ALA A 151 -7.79 9.57 -8.53
N GLN A 152 -8.50 10.44 -7.79
CA GLN A 152 -8.47 10.46 -6.31
C GLN A 152 -8.90 9.11 -5.75
N ILE A 153 -10.00 8.55 -6.25
CA ILE A 153 -10.49 7.22 -5.85
C ILE A 153 -9.42 6.16 -6.12
N GLY A 154 -8.72 6.26 -7.27
CA GLY A 154 -7.68 5.32 -7.68
C GLY A 154 -6.47 5.30 -6.75
N ILE A 155 -5.87 6.47 -6.49
CA ILE A 155 -4.70 6.55 -5.60
C ILE A 155 -5.06 6.23 -4.15
N ILE A 156 -6.23 6.66 -3.66
CA ILE A 156 -6.70 6.25 -2.32
C ILE A 156 -6.91 4.74 -2.28
N GLY A 157 -7.51 4.17 -3.34
CA GLY A 157 -7.68 2.72 -3.49
C GLY A 157 -6.35 1.96 -3.43
N HIS A 158 -5.31 2.48 -4.07
CA HIS A 158 -3.95 1.92 -4.00
C HIS A 158 -3.41 1.94 -2.55
N GLU A 159 -3.54 3.07 -1.84
CA GLU A 159 -3.10 3.15 -0.43
C GLU A 159 -3.89 2.20 0.49
N LEU A 160 -5.17 1.98 0.20
CA LEU A 160 -5.99 0.99 0.92
C LEU A 160 -5.57 -0.45 0.62
N ALA A 161 -5.13 -0.77 -0.61
CA ALA A 161 -4.55 -2.08 -0.93
C ALA A 161 -3.30 -2.37 -0.11
N HIS A 162 -2.42 -1.37 0.07
CA HIS A 162 -1.28 -1.48 1.01
C HIS A 162 -1.77 -1.81 2.42
N ILE A 163 -2.76 -1.08 2.96
CA ILE A 163 -3.30 -1.35 4.31
C ILE A 163 -3.91 -2.75 4.41
N ALA A 164 -4.67 -3.19 3.42
CA ALA A 164 -5.25 -4.52 3.37
C ALA A 164 -4.18 -5.62 3.41
N ASP A 165 -3.08 -5.46 2.66
CA ASP A 165 -1.95 -6.38 2.70
C ASP A 165 -1.19 -6.31 4.04
N TYR A 166 -1.02 -5.12 4.64
CA TYR A 166 -0.42 -4.98 5.96
C TYR A 166 -1.27 -5.63 7.06
N ASN A 167 -2.59 -5.54 6.97
CA ASN A 167 -3.50 -6.01 8.02
C ASN A 167 -3.50 -7.52 8.22
N ARG A 168 -3.12 -8.28 7.20
CA ARG A 168 -2.94 -9.74 7.29
C ARG A 168 -1.54 -10.17 7.72
N LYS A 169 -0.58 -9.23 7.86
CA LYS A 169 0.81 -9.55 8.19
C LYS A 169 1.13 -9.35 9.67
N ASN A 170 1.87 -10.31 10.21
CA ASN A 170 2.58 -10.16 11.48
C ASN A 170 3.72 -9.12 11.35
N ILE A 171 4.40 -8.82 12.46
CA ILE A 171 5.45 -7.79 12.47
C ILE A 171 6.59 -8.08 11.48
N TRP A 172 6.98 -9.34 11.31
CA TRP A 172 8.02 -9.73 10.36
C TRP A 172 7.60 -9.52 8.91
N GLY A 173 6.33 -9.80 8.59
CA GLY A 173 5.77 -9.49 7.27
C GLY A 173 5.77 -8.00 6.96
N ILE A 174 5.43 -7.15 7.95
CA ILE A 174 5.50 -5.68 7.79
C ILE A 174 6.93 -5.20 7.55
N LEU A 175 7.90 -5.72 8.32
CA LEU A 175 9.31 -5.40 8.11
C LEU A 175 9.80 -5.86 6.72
N GLY A 176 9.31 -7.00 6.24
CA GLY A 176 9.54 -7.46 4.87
C GLY A 176 9.03 -6.47 3.82
N CYS A 177 7.81 -5.94 3.97
CA CYS A 177 7.27 -4.92 3.08
C CYS A 177 8.12 -3.64 3.10
N LEU A 178 8.51 -3.17 4.30
CA LEU A 178 9.39 -2.00 4.43
C LEU A 178 10.73 -2.21 3.71
N PHE A 179 11.35 -3.38 3.87
CA PHE A 179 12.60 -3.71 3.18
C PHE A 179 12.43 -3.69 1.65
N ARG A 180 11.36 -4.31 1.14
CA ARG A 180 11.06 -4.29 -0.31
C ARG A 180 10.81 -2.89 -0.85
N TYR A 181 10.13 -2.04 -0.08
CA TYR A 181 9.86 -0.66 -0.48
C TYR A 181 11.14 0.19 -0.50
N LEU A 182 12.04 0.01 0.46
CA LEU A 182 13.27 0.82 0.53
C LEU A 182 14.29 0.44 -0.55
N ASP A 183 14.36 -0.84 -0.92
CA ASP A 183 15.23 -1.36 -1.99
C ASP A 183 14.76 -0.88 -3.37
N GLN A 184 15.62 -0.15 -4.09
CA GLN A 184 15.29 0.46 -5.38
C GLN A 184 14.94 -0.57 -6.47
N ASP A 185 15.53 -1.77 -6.42
CA ASP A 185 15.27 -2.82 -7.40
C ASP A 185 13.98 -3.58 -7.09
N ARG A 186 13.57 -3.62 -5.81
CA ARG A 186 12.36 -4.32 -5.36
C ARG A 186 11.14 -3.44 -5.28
N ARG A 187 11.31 -2.13 -5.10
CA ARG A 187 10.21 -1.16 -4.98
C ARG A 187 9.27 -1.23 -6.18
N PRO A 188 9.73 -1.25 -7.45
CA PRO A 188 8.82 -1.33 -8.58
C PRO A 188 7.96 -2.59 -8.57
N LEU A 189 8.54 -3.74 -8.18
CA LEU A 189 7.78 -4.98 -8.07
C LEU A 189 6.74 -4.89 -6.95
N PHE A 190 7.09 -4.31 -5.80
CA PHE A 190 6.19 -4.11 -4.68
C PHE A 190 5.01 -3.20 -5.02
N GLU A 191 5.26 -2.04 -5.65
CA GLU A 191 4.20 -1.11 -6.04
C GLU A 191 3.31 -1.68 -7.15
N LYS A 192 3.88 -2.38 -8.13
CA LYS A 192 3.10 -3.05 -9.19
C LYS A 192 2.24 -4.20 -8.65
N GLU A 193 2.68 -4.91 -7.61
CA GLU A 193 1.83 -5.87 -6.91
C GLU A 193 0.63 -5.18 -6.24
N THR A 194 0.83 -4.01 -5.65
CA THR A 194 -0.27 -3.21 -5.08
C THR A 194 -1.20 -2.65 -6.16
N ASP A 195 -0.66 -2.22 -7.30
CA ASP A 195 -1.46 -1.81 -8.47
C ASP A 195 -2.33 -2.97 -8.96
N MET A 196 -1.77 -4.18 -9.09
CA MET A 196 -2.54 -5.38 -9.44
C MET A 196 -3.65 -5.64 -8.42
N ALA A 197 -3.32 -5.63 -7.12
CA ALA A 197 -4.30 -5.81 -6.06
C ALA A 197 -5.45 -4.78 -6.13
N THR A 198 -5.15 -3.54 -6.49
CA THR A 198 -6.16 -2.47 -6.67
C THR A 198 -7.06 -2.74 -7.89
N ILE A 199 -6.47 -3.23 -9.00
CA ILE A 199 -7.23 -3.67 -10.18
C ILE A 199 -8.13 -4.85 -9.82
N GLU A 200 -7.61 -5.87 -9.14
CA GLU A 200 -8.35 -7.06 -8.72
C GLU A 200 -9.55 -6.70 -7.82
N ARG A 201 -9.48 -5.59 -7.10
CA ARG A 201 -10.60 -5.09 -6.30
C ARG A 201 -11.72 -4.44 -7.08
N GLY A 202 -11.47 -4.00 -8.31
CA GLY A 202 -12.48 -3.31 -9.12
C GLY A 202 -12.17 -1.82 -9.36
N LEU A 203 -11.06 -1.30 -8.83
CA LEU A 203 -10.64 0.10 -8.97
C LEU A 203 -9.63 0.37 -10.10
N GLY A 204 -9.41 -0.58 -11.00
CA GLY A 204 -8.50 -0.48 -12.13
C GLY A 204 -8.73 0.73 -13.05
N TRP A 205 -9.98 1.11 -13.35
CA TRP A 205 -10.24 2.31 -14.17
C TRP A 205 -9.87 3.60 -13.45
N GLN A 206 -10.11 3.67 -12.14
CA GLN A 206 -9.72 4.78 -11.29
C GLN A 206 -8.19 4.85 -11.16
N LEU A 207 -7.53 3.70 -11.02
CA LEU A 207 -6.07 3.59 -11.02
C LEU A 207 -5.47 3.98 -12.38
N TYR A 208 -6.12 3.61 -13.49
CA TYR A 208 -5.73 4.04 -14.83
C TYR A 208 -5.75 5.57 -14.96
N ASP A 209 -6.83 6.23 -14.52
CA ASP A 209 -6.93 7.70 -14.57
C ASP A 209 -5.88 8.37 -13.69
N TRP A 210 -5.58 7.78 -12.52
CA TRP A 210 -4.46 8.21 -11.69
C TRP A 210 -3.12 8.09 -12.43
N ALA A 211 -2.82 6.93 -13.02
CA ALA A 211 -1.57 6.69 -13.74
C ALA A 211 -1.41 7.68 -14.91
N VAL A 212 -2.46 7.88 -15.71
CA VAL A 212 -2.46 8.85 -16.81
C VAL A 212 -2.18 10.26 -16.28
N TYR A 213 -2.90 10.68 -15.25
CA TYR A 213 -2.74 12.03 -14.69
C TYR A 213 -1.34 12.24 -14.10
N ALA A 214 -0.88 11.33 -13.26
CA ALA A 214 0.37 11.48 -12.53
C ALA A 214 1.62 11.34 -13.39
N MET A 215 1.55 10.53 -14.46
CA MET A 215 2.70 10.28 -15.34
C MET A 215 2.78 11.23 -16.53
N TYR A 216 1.66 11.80 -16.98
CA TYR A 216 1.62 12.53 -18.26
C TYR A 216 0.91 13.88 -18.19
N HIS A 217 -0.21 14.01 -17.48
CA HIS A 217 -1.06 15.20 -17.59
C HIS A 217 -0.93 16.22 -16.45
N SER A 218 -0.29 15.87 -15.34
CA SER A 218 -0.09 16.83 -14.26
C SER A 218 0.79 18.01 -14.73
N PRO A 219 0.29 19.25 -14.68
CA PRO A 219 1.05 20.42 -15.12
C PRO A 219 2.08 20.88 -14.08
N LYS A 220 1.94 20.45 -12.81
CA LYS A 220 2.81 20.85 -11.70
C LYS A 220 3.93 19.85 -11.42
N ALA A 221 3.72 18.58 -11.73
CA ALA A 221 4.70 17.54 -11.48
C ALA A 221 5.93 17.70 -12.38
N THR A 222 7.11 17.62 -11.79
CA THR A 222 8.39 17.63 -12.54
C THR A 222 8.54 16.38 -13.39
N GLU A 223 9.36 16.46 -14.45
CA GLU A 223 9.68 15.30 -15.28
C GLU A 223 10.35 14.19 -14.45
N ARG A 224 11.22 14.55 -13.50
CA ARG A 224 11.81 13.59 -12.56
C ARG A 224 10.74 12.81 -11.78
N TYR A 225 9.68 13.48 -11.32
CA TYR A 225 8.58 12.82 -10.63
C TYR A 225 7.82 11.87 -11.56
N LYS A 226 7.53 12.31 -12.79
CA LYS A 226 6.85 11.50 -13.80
C LYS A 226 7.66 10.25 -14.18
N GLU A 227 8.97 10.41 -14.42
CA GLU A 227 9.89 9.31 -14.68
C GLU A 227 9.95 8.32 -13.52
N PHE A 228 10.03 8.82 -12.28
CA PHE A 228 9.95 7.98 -11.08
C PHE A 228 8.64 7.17 -11.06
N LYS A 229 7.49 7.79 -11.37
CA LYS A 229 6.21 7.10 -11.42
C LYS A 229 6.17 6.05 -12.53
N GLN A 230 6.64 6.37 -13.74
CA GLN A 230 6.68 5.46 -14.88
C GLN A 230 7.62 4.26 -14.67
N TYR A 231 8.69 4.43 -13.89
CA TYR A 231 9.60 3.34 -13.52
C TYR A 231 9.01 2.44 -12.43
N THR A 232 8.35 3.05 -11.44
CA THR A 232 7.98 2.36 -10.20
C THR A 232 6.60 1.68 -10.29
N TYR A 233 5.63 2.27 -10.97
CA TYR A 233 4.23 1.81 -10.99
C TYR A 233 3.85 1.20 -12.34
N MET A 234 2.69 0.56 -12.42
CA MET A 234 2.14 0.13 -13.70
C MET A 234 1.78 1.33 -14.57
N LYS A 235 2.21 1.30 -15.83
CA LYS A 235 1.86 2.32 -16.82
C LYS A 235 0.41 2.16 -17.30
N PRO A 236 -0.23 3.22 -17.82
CA PRO A 236 -1.60 3.15 -18.34
C PRO A 236 -1.81 2.03 -19.37
N GLU A 237 -0.81 1.74 -20.20
CA GLU A 237 -0.89 0.67 -21.20
C GLU A 237 -0.96 -0.71 -20.52
N GLU A 238 -0.17 -0.94 -19.47
CA GLU A 238 -0.19 -2.16 -18.66
C GLU A 238 -1.54 -2.31 -17.95
N ILE A 239 -2.02 -1.24 -17.29
CA ILE A 239 -3.31 -1.24 -16.58
C ILE A 239 -4.46 -1.51 -17.56
N SER A 240 -4.49 -0.82 -18.70
CA SER A 240 -5.55 -1.00 -19.71
C SER A 240 -5.53 -2.40 -20.34
N TYR A 241 -4.35 -3.01 -20.47
CA TYR A 241 -4.22 -4.39 -20.92
C TYR A 241 -4.85 -5.33 -19.88
N LEU A 242 -4.51 -5.17 -18.60
CA LEU A 242 -5.06 -5.99 -17.52
C LEU A 242 -6.57 -5.85 -17.42
N ILE A 243 -7.11 -4.63 -17.40
CA ILE A 243 -8.55 -4.37 -17.39
C ILE A 243 -9.28 -5.09 -18.53
N ARG A 244 -8.70 -5.13 -19.73
CA ARG A 244 -9.35 -5.80 -20.89
C ARG A 244 -9.35 -7.33 -20.81
N HIS A 245 -8.46 -7.92 -20.02
CA HIS A 245 -8.27 -9.37 -19.94
C HIS A 245 -8.63 -9.96 -18.57
N PHE A 246 -8.90 -9.12 -17.58
CA PHE A 246 -9.34 -9.55 -16.26
C PHE A 246 -10.85 -9.82 -16.29
N SER A 247 -11.26 -11.05 -15.96
CA SER A 247 -12.65 -11.51 -16.10
C SER A 247 -13.66 -10.66 -15.32
N GLY A 248 -13.24 -10.04 -14.20
CA GLY A 248 -14.08 -9.11 -13.44
C GLY A 248 -14.51 -7.87 -14.24
N TYR A 249 -13.66 -7.38 -15.16
CA TYR A 249 -13.96 -6.20 -16.00
C TYR A 249 -14.66 -6.55 -17.30
N ALA A 250 -14.67 -7.83 -17.68
CA ALA A 250 -15.24 -8.27 -18.95
C ALA A 250 -16.76 -8.00 -19.06
N SER A 251 -17.49 -7.98 -17.95
CA SER A 251 -18.95 -7.73 -17.90
C SER A 251 -19.36 -6.25 -18.01
N VAL A 252 -18.43 -5.32 -17.79
CA VAL A 252 -18.69 -3.86 -17.91
C VAL A 252 -18.81 -3.43 -19.37
N LYS A 253 -18.36 -4.27 -20.31
CA LYS A 253 -18.52 -4.04 -21.74
C LYS A 253 -20.00 -4.01 -22.17
N ASP A 254 -20.89 -4.63 -21.37
CA ASP A 254 -22.30 -4.84 -21.73
C ASP A 254 -23.31 -4.26 -20.71
N SER A 255 -22.87 -3.61 -19.63
CA SER A 255 -23.80 -3.09 -18.61
C SER A 255 -23.35 -1.77 -18.00
N ILE A 256 -24.05 -0.69 -18.35
CA ILE A 256 -24.12 0.52 -17.53
C ILE A 256 -25.18 0.23 -16.45
N SER A 257 -24.83 -0.53 -15.42
CA SER A 257 -25.72 -0.72 -14.26
C SER A 257 -25.60 0.48 -13.32
N THR A 258 -26.71 1.14 -13.04
CA THR A 258 -26.77 2.28 -12.13
C THR A 258 -26.55 1.84 -10.68
N PHE A 259 -25.72 2.60 -9.97
CA PHE A 259 -25.30 2.36 -8.58
C PHE A 259 -26.47 2.13 -7.60
N SER A 260 -27.63 2.75 -7.84
CA SER A 260 -28.87 2.58 -7.06
C SER A 260 -29.34 1.12 -6.93
N GLU A 261 -29.11 0.27 -7.94
CA GLU A 261 -29.59 -1.12 -7.91
C GLU A 261 -28.77 -2.03 -6.97
N ALA A 262 -27.51 -1.67 -6.69
CA ALA A 262 -26.59 -2.48 -5.87
C ALA A 262 -26.78 -2.23 -4.36
N ILE A 263 -27.21 -1.03 -3.98
CA ILE A 263 -27.45 -0.63 -2.58
C ILE A 263 -28.86 -1.00 -2.11
N GLY A 264 -29.82 -1.19 -3.02
CA GLY A 264 -31.21 -1.55 -2.70
C GLY A 264 -31.50 -3.03 -2.48
N ARG A 265 -30.49 -3.92 -2.48
CA ARG A 265 -30.65 -5.38 -2.29
C ARG A 265 -29.83 -5.93 -1.13
N GLN A 266 -29.83 -5.27 0.03
CA GLN A 266 -29.41 -5.87 1.30
C GLN A 266 -30.52 -5.78 2.33
#